data_AF-A0A7W1EMW4-F1
#
_entry.id   AF-A0A7W1EMW4-F1
#
_cell.length_a   1.000
_cell.length_b   1.000
_cell.length_c   1.000
_cell.angle_alpha   90.00
_cell.angle_beta   90.00
_cell.angle_gamma   90.00
#
_symmetry.space_group_name_H-M   'P 1'
#
loop_
_entity.id
_entity.type
_entity.pdbx_description
1 polymer ?
#
loop_
_entity_poly.entity_id
_entity_poly.type
_entity_poly.pdbx_seq_one_letter_code
_entity_poly.pdbx_strand_id
1 'polypeptide(L)'
;ADLHGTSNGLSKTGSLTERGAPVNGRGDTPNNHDILTGSGLDGTALSGPDDTTCQNWTSSVATGSAQVGHHDRVGGGQNPTSWNSAHGSRGCGQDDLAASGGAGLFYCFAT
;
A
#
# COMPACT_ATOMS: atom_id res chain seq x y z
N ALA A 1 -16.76 7.69 9.50
CA ALA A 1 -16.94 6.27 9.17
C ALA A 1 -17.34 6.16 7.70
N ASP A 2 -16.36 6.10 6.79
CA ASP A 2 -16.56 5.86 5.34
C ASP A 2 -15.24 5.43 4.65
N LEU A 3 -14.25 4.96 5.42
CA LEU A 3 -12.91 4.70 4.87
C LEU A 3 -12.94 3.62 3.77
N HIS A 4 -13.84 2.66 3.86
CA HIS A 4 -14.00 1.59 2.86
C HIS A 4 -15.02 1.92 1.76
N GLY A 5 -15.67 3.08 1.81
CA GLY A 5 -16.60 3.52 0.78
C GLY A 5 -15.89 4.08 -0.45
N THR A 6 -16.63 4.18 -1.55
CA THR A 6 -16.13 4.77 -2.80
C THR A 6 -15.91 6.29 -2.71
N SER A 7 -16.52 6.92 -1.71
CA SER A 7 -16.40 8.35 -1.38
C SER A 7 -15.23 8.66 -0.44
N ASN A 8 -14.38 7.69 -0.10
CA ASN A 8 -13.15 7.99 0.63
C ASN A 8 -12.29 8.95 -0.22
N GLY A 9 -11.76 10.01 0.39
CA GLY A 9 -11.02 11.05 -0.34
C GLY A 9 -9.64 10.62 -0.86
N LEU A 10 -9.32 9.32 -0.82
CA LEU A 10 -8.01 8.79 -1.19
C LEU A 10 -7.85 8.81 -2.71
N SER A 11 -6.82 9.52 -3.17
CA SER A 11 -6.46 9.68 -4.58
C SER A 11 -5.06 10.27 -4.68
N LYS A 12 -4.50 10.39 -5.90
CA LYS A 12 -3.19 11.01 -6.12
C LYS A 12 -3.09 12.42 -5.52
N THR A 13 -4.19 13.16 -5.52
CA THR A 13 -4.25 14.53 -4.98
C THR A 13 -4.74 14.59 -3.54
N GLY A 14 -5.48 13.60 -3.07
CA GLY A 14 -6.05 13.56 -1.72
C GLY A 14 -5.16 12.87 -0.68
N SER A 15 -4.27 11.97 -1.11
CA SER A 15 -3.31 11.30 -0.24
C SER A 15 -2.05 12.16 -0.13
N LEU A 16 -1.83 12.75 1.06
CA LEU A 16 -0.73 13.67 1.32
C LEU A 16 0.19 13.14 2.41
N THR A 17 1.42 13.62 2.44
CA THR A 17 2.35 13.38 3.55
C THR A 17 1.89 14.11 4.81
N GLU A 18 2.55 13.84 5.95
CA GLU A 18 2.30 14.51 7.22
C GLU A 18 2.53 16.04 7.18
N ARG A 19 3.23 16.53 6.15
CA ARG A 19 3.47 17.96 5.88
C ARG A 19 2.50 18.55 4.85
N GLY A 20 1.51 17.78 4.41
CA GLY A 20 0.56 18.19 3.37
C GLY A 20 1.16 18.22 1.96
N ALA A 21 2.31 17.55 1.74
CA ALA A 21 2.91 17.50 0.41
C ALA A 21 2.30 16.36 -0.42
N PRO A 22 2.23 16.49 -1.76
CA PRO A 22 1.85 15.40 -2.64
C PRO A 22 2.79 14.19 -2.48
N VAL A 23 2.23 12.99 -2.56
CA VAL A 23 3.01 11.75 -2.63
C VAL A 23 3.25 11.38 -4.10
N ASN A 24 4.49 11.06 -4.46
CA ASN A 24 4.79 10.53 -5.79
C ASN A 24 3.95 9.29 -6.05
N GLY A 25 3.24 9.26 -7.18
CA GLY A 25 2.46 8.13 -7.64
C GLY A 25 3.04 7.53 -8.91
N ARG A 26 2.23 6.71 -9.58
CA ARG A 26 2.59 6.11 -10.85
C ARG A 26 2.91 7.18 -11.90
N GLY A 27 4.04 6.99 -12.58
CA GLY A 27 4.56 7.93 -13.57
C GLY A 27 5.49 9.00 -13.01
N ASP A 28 5.61 9.12 -11.68
CA ASP A 28 6.56 10.02 -11.03
C ASP A 28 7.87 9.27 -10.69
N THR A 29 8.95 10.03 -10.42
CA THR A 29 10.26 9.47 -10.04
C THR A 29 10.71 10.05 -8.69
N PRO A 30 11.04 9.20 -7.69
CA PRO A 30 10.81 7.75 -7.66
C PRO A 30 9.30 7.40 -7.64
N ASN A 31 8.96 6.20 -8.10
CA ASN A 31 7.59 5.68 -8.04
C ASN A 31 7.30 5.14 -6.63
N ASN A 32 6.42 5.82 -5.87
CA ASN A 32 6.07 5.49 -4.49
C ASN A 32 4.54 5.29 -4.33
N HIS A 33 3.91 4.63 -5.30
CA HIS A 33 2.45 4.51 -5.35
C HIS A 33 1.89 3.37 -4.50
N ASP A 34 2.68 2.31 -4.27
CA ASP A 34 2.33 1.20 -3.38
C ASP A 34 2.44 1.63 -1.91
N ILE A 35 1.38 1.37 -1.15
CA ILE A 35 1.26 1.62 0.29
C ILE A 35 1.07 0.30 1.02
N LEU A 36 1.85 0.07 2.09
CA LEU A 36 1.73 -1.09 2.97
C LEU A 36 0.39 -1.07 3.69
N THR A 37 -0.37 -2.14 3.58
CA THR A 37 -1.71 -2.25 4.21
C THR A 37 -1.90 -3.56 4.97
N GLY A 38 -1.44 -4.69 4.42
CA GLY A 38 -1.64 -6.01 5.06
C GLY A 38 -3.10 -6.47 5.12
N SER A 39 -3.99 -5.81 4.36
CA SER A 39 -5.44 -5.96 4.49
C SER A 39 -6.09 -6.50 3.23
N GLY A 40 -7.22 -7.18 3.38
CA GLY A 40 -8.12 -7.51 2.28
C GLY A 40 -8.91 -6.29 1.80
N LEU A 41 -9.73 -6.49 0.75
CA LEU A 41 -10.56 -5.43 0.18
C LEU A 41 -11.53 -4.81 1.19
N ASP A 42 -12.04 -5.61 2.12
CA ASP A 42 -12.93 -5.19 3.20
C ASP A 42 -12.21 -4.50 4.38
N GLY A 43 -10.88 -4.38 4.31
CA GLY A 43 -10.06 -3.76 5.36
C GLY A 43 -9.69 -4.69 6.51
N THR A 44 -10.15 -5.94 6.51
CA THR A 44 -9.73 -6.92 7.51
C THR A 44 -8.31 -7.42 7.22
N ALA A 45 -7.62 -7.93 8.24
CA ALA A 45 -6.34 -8.60 8.01
C ALA A 45 -6.56 -9.84 7.11
N LEU A 46 -5.71 -10.02 6.10
CA LEU A 46 -5.81 -11.21 5.24
C LEU A 46 -5.50 -12.46 6.05
N SER A 47 -6.50 -13.33 6.18
CA SER A 47 -6.33 -14.65 6.80
C SER A 47 -5.89 -15.67 5.76
N GLY A 48 -4.82 -16.41 6.03
CA GLY A 48 -4.31 -17.45 5.14
C GLY A 48 -3.03 -18.09 5.68
N PRO A 49 -2.49 -19.11 4.99
CA PRO A 49 -1.20 -19.70 5.35
C PRO A 49 -0.02 -18.76 5.05
N ASP A 50 -0.21 -17.83 4.11
CA ASP A 50 0.80 -16.87 3.71
C ASP A 50 0.75 -15.61 4.59
N ASP A 51 1.92 -15.18 5.03
CA ASP A 51 2.07 -13.90 5.72
C ASP A 51 2.03 -12.75 4.72
N THR A 52 1.17 -11.78 4.98
CA THR A 52 0.94 -10.59 4.15
C THR A 52 1.36 -9.30 4.84
N THR A 53 2.15 -9.41 5.91
CA THR A 53 2.52 -8.31 6.79
C THR A 53 4.02 -8.26 7.08
N CYS A 54 4.83 -9.10 6.44
CA CYS A 54 6.27 -9.16 6.71
C CYS A 54 6.58 -9.38 8.20
N GLN A 55 6.00 -10.46 8.74
CA GLN A 55 6.05 -10.92 10.12
C GLN A 55 5.50 -9.87 11.09
N ASN A 56 4.26 -9.44 10.87
CA ASN A 56 3.63 -8.38 11.65
C ASN A 56 4.50 -7.11 11.71
N TRP A 57 5.04 -6.71 10.55
CA TRP A 57 5.89 -5.53 10.34
C TRP A 57 7.21 -5.54 11.11
N THR A 58 7.74 -6.73 11.43
CA THR A 58 9.01 -6.89 12.16
C THR A 58 10.17 -7.43 11.32
N SER A 59 9.92 -7.77 10.05
CA SER A 59 10.93 -8.34 9.17
C SER A 59 11.15 -7.50 7.91
N SER A 60 12.42 -7.39 7.52
CA SER A 60 12.88 -6.75 6.28
C SER A 60 13.62 -7.74 5.38
N VAL A 61 13.40 -9.04 5.56
CA VAL A 61 14.03 -10.08 4.74
C VAL A 61 13.51 -10.04 3.30
N ALA A 62 14.37 -10.34 2.32
CA ALA A 62 13.98 -10.30 0.91
C ALA A 62 12.87 -11.31 0.58
N THR A 63 12.81 -12.43 1.32
CA THR A 63 11.76 -13.44 1.18
C THR A 63 10.49 -13.03 1.91
N GLY A 64 9.33 -13.30 1.30
CA GLY A 64 8.02 -12.95 1.87
C GLY A 64 7.32 -11.87 1.05
N SER A 65 6.21 -11.36 1.54
CA SER A 65 5.43 -10.33 0.86
C SER A 65 4.57 -9.57 1.87
N ALA A 66 4.32 -8.29 1.59
CA ALA A 66 3.27 -7.53 2.24
C ALA A 66 2.15 -7.29 1.24
N GLN A 67 0.89 -7.38 1.68
CA GLN A 67 -0.21 -6.86 0.87
C GLN A 67 -0.12 -5.33 0.82
N VAL A 68 -0.18 -4.79 -0.39
CA VAL A 68 -0.17 -3.35 -0.65
C VAL A 68 -1.45 -2.90 -1.34
N GLY A 69 -1.68 -1.59 -1.35
CA GLY A 69 -2.63 -0.95 -2.25
C GLY A 69 -2.13 0.39 -2.76
N HIS A 70 -2.88 1.01 -3.68
CA HIS A 70 -2.45 2.17 -4.45
C HIS A 70 -3.06 3.48 -3.91
N HIS A 71 -2.22 4.42 -3.45
CA HIS A 71 -2.73 5.73 -2.97
C HIS A 71 -3.34 6.57 -4.09
N ASP A 72 -2.83 6.38 -5.31
CA ASP A 72 -3.22 7.10 -6.49
C ASP A 72 -4.40 6.45 -7.23
N ARG A 73 -4.85 5.28 -6.75
CA ARG A 73 -5.94 4.47 -7.31
C ARG A 73 -5.68 3.98 -8.73
N VAL A 74 -4.43 3.85 -9.15
CA VAL A 74 -4.07 3.33 -10.48
C VAL A 74 -2.93 2.33 -10.35
N GLY A 75 -2.86 1.33 -11.23
CA GLY A 75 -1.79 0.35 -11.10
C GLY A 75 -1.99 -0.93 -11.90
N GLY A 76 -1.24 -1.95 -11.50
CA GLY A 76 -1.47 -3.34 -11.87
C GLY A 76 -1.94 -4.16 -10.67
N GLY A 77 -1.79 -5.48 -10.75
CA GLY A 77 -2.20 -6.40 -9.70
C GLY A 77 -3.63 -6.92 -9.88
N GLN A 78 -4.10 -7.68 -8.90
CA GLN A 78 -5.41 -8.30 -8.88
C GLN A 78 -6.53 -7.26 -8.76
N ASN A 79 -6.28 -6.16 -8.03
CA ASN A 79 -7.23 -5.06 -7.87
C ASN A 79 -6.58 -3.70 -8.19
N PRO A 80 -6.43 -3.34 -9.49
CA PRO A 80 -5.62 -2.21 -9.96
C PRO A 80 -5.97 -0.82 -9.41
N THR A 81 -7.17 -0.63 -8.87
CA THR A 81 -7.64 0.66 -8.33
C THR A 81 -7.87 0.62 -6.81
N SER A 82 -7.57 -0.50 -6.16
CA SER A 82 -7.73 -0.68 -4.72
C SER A 82 -6.63 0.07 -3.96
N TRP A 83 -6.99 0.72 -2.85
CA TRP A 83 -6.05 1.51 -2.04
C TRP A 83 -5.46 0.68 -0.91
N ASN A 84 -6.14 -0.42 -0.58
CA ASN A 84 -5.82 -1.27 0.56
C ASN A 84 -5.48 -2.72 0.18
N SER A 85 -5.77 -3.17 -1.05
CA SER A 85 -5.55 -4.57 -1.42
C SER A 85 -5.38 -4.76 -2.94
N ALA A 86 -4.34 -4.18 -3.53
CA ALA A 86 -4.05 -4.29 -4.97
C ALA A 86 -3.28 -5.57 -5.36
N HIS A 87 -2.14 -5.83 -4.71
CA HIS A 87 -1.29 -7.01 -4.91
C HIS A 87 -0.31 -7.20 -3.73
N GLY A 88 0.44 -8.30 -3.72
CA GLY A 88 1.58 -8.48 -2.82
C GLY A 88 2.82 -7.72 -3.30
N SER A 89 3.68 -7.29 -2.37
CA SER A 89 5.01 -6.77 -2.68
C SER A 89 5.96 -7.89 -3.12
N ARG A 90 7.07 -7.52 -3.77
CA ARG A 90 8.12 -8.46 -4.20
C ARG A 90 8.92 -9.08 -3.04
N GLY A 91 8.89 -8.43 -1.89
CA GLY A 91 9.65 -8.78 -0.70
C GLY A 91 9.38 -7.77 0.41
N CYS A 92 10.03 -7.96 1.56
CA CYS A 92 9.87 -7.11 2.74
C CYS A 92 11.01 -6.09 2.91
N GLY A 93 12.11 -6.25 2.17
CA GLY A 93 13.25 -5.34 2.19
C GLY A 93 12.97 -4.04 1.44
N GLN A 94 13.69 -2.97 1.78
CA GLN A 94 13.52 -1.67 1.14
C GLN A 94 13.70 -1.72 -0.38
N ASP A 95 14.71 -2.46 -0.86
CA ASP A 95 14.96 -2.61 -2.30
C ASP A 95 13.82 -3.36 -3.00
N ASP A 96 13.19 -4.33 -2.33
CA ASP A 96 12.05 -5.07 -2.86
C ASP A 96 10.78 -4.22 -2.91
N LEU A 97 10.56 -3.37 -1.90
CA LEU A 97 9.47 -2.41 -1.88
C LEU A 97 9.63 -1.38 -3.01
N ALA A 98 10.84 -0.84 -3.20
CA ALA A 98 11.17 0.04 -4.32
C ALA A 98 10.96 -0.66 -5.68
N ALA A 99 11.38 -1.92 -5.79
CA ALA A 99 11.18 -2.71 -7.00
C ALA A 99 9.69 -3.04 -7.26
N SER A 100 8.85 -3.09 -6.22
CA SER A 100 7.39 -3.25 -6.34
C SER A 100 6.71 -1.99 -6.89
N GLY A 101 7.20 -0.81 -6.48
CA GLY A 101 6.62 0.49 -6.79
C GLY A 101 6.27 1.32 -5.56
N GLY A 102 6.80 0.97 -4.38
CA GLY A 102 6.56 1.65 -3.12
C GLY A 102 7.84 2.08 -2.42
N ALA A 103 7.67 2.72 -1.27
CA ALA A 103 8.80 3.15 -0.42
C ALA A 103 8.63 2.74 1.05
N GLY A 104 7.76 1.76 1.34
CA GLY A 104 7.41 1.38 2.72
C GLY A 104 6.51 2.41 3.41
N LEU A 105 5.74 3.17 2.64
CA LEU A 105 4.77 4.13 3.16
C LEU A 105 3.54 3.41 3.73
N PHE A 106 2.87 4.04 4.69
CA PHE A 106 1.64 3.56 5.31
C PHE A 106 0.72 4.76 5.63
N TYR A 107 -0.58 4.49 5.79
CA TYR A 107 -1.55 5.53 6.15
C TYR A 107 -1.62 5.75 7.66
N CYS A 108 -1.86 7.01 8.04
CA CYS A 108 -2.28 7.40 9.39
C CYS A 108 -3.69 7.96 9.31
N PHE A 109 -4.65 7.30 9.96
CA PHE A 109 -6.04 7.75 10.02
C PHE A 109 -6.35 8.39 11.38
N ALA A 110 -7.05 9.52 11.37
CA ALA A 110 -7.55 10.15 12.58
C ALA A 110 -8.67 9.30 13.22
N THR A 111 -8.77 9.34 14.54
CA THR A 111 -9.81 8.67 15.34
C THR A 111 -10.93 9.60 15.74
#